data_AF-A0A661TNR2-F1
#
_entry.id   AF-A0A661TNR2-F1
#
_cell.length_a   1.000
_cell.length_b   1.000
_cell.length_c   1.000
_cell.angle_alpha   90.00
_cell.angle_beta   90.00
_cell.angle_gamma   90.00
#
_symmetry.space_group_name_H-M   'P 1'
#
loop_
_entity.id
_entity.type
_entity.pdbx_description
1 polymer ?
#
loop_
_entity_poly.entity_id
_entity_poly.type
_entity_poly.pdbx_seq_one_letter_code
_entity_poly.pdbx_strand_id
1 'polypeptide(L)'
;MLIKYRKWDSKTKTSIILEHLEQQVPVATICNKYQISRHLFAYWMKEFQAKAYKVFDTERQSKKEQHLKDENKKLKRIIAELTIELKKTEYELNKEDDL
;
A
#
# COMPACT_ATOMS: atom_id res chain seq x y z
N MET A 1 -15.39 31.62 6.28
CA MET A 1 -15.61 30.64 5.19
C MET A 1 -14.58 29.53 5.31
N LEU A 2 -14.99 28.27 5.45
CA LEU A 2 -14.07 27.14 5.40
C LEU A 2 -13.67 26.89 3.94
N ILE A 3 -12.42 27.20 3.58
CA ILE A 3 -11.86 26.87 2.27
C ILE A 3 -11.77 25.34 2.19
N LYS A 4 -12.68 24.72 1.44
CA LYS A 4 -12.58 23.29 1.10
C LYS A 4 -11.48 23.13 0.05
N TYR A 5 -10.30 22.67 0.49
CA TYR A 5 -9.22 22.31 -0.42
C TYR A 5 -9.65 21.15 -1.32
N ARG A 6 -9.44 21.30 -2.62
CA ARG A 6 -9.63 20.24 -3.61
C ARG A 6 -8.71 19.07 -3.25
N LYS A 7 -9.27 17.87 -3.03
CA LYS A 7 -8.48 16.66 -2.82
C LYS A 7 -8.06 16.09 -4.17
N TRP A 8 -6.77 15.81 -4.32
CA TRP A 8 -6.19 15.20 -5.52
C TRP A 8 -5.85 13.74 -5.22
N ASP A 9 -6.66 12.82 -5.71
CA ASP A 9 -6.38 11.38 -5.62
C ASP A 9 -5.28 10.96 -6.60
N SER A 10 -4.70 9.78 -6.38
CA SER A 10 -3.59 9.27 -7.17
C SER A 10 -3.93 9.08 -8.66
N LYS A 11 -5.17 8.66 -8.97
CA LYS A 11 -5.60 8.46 -10.36
C LYS A 11 -5.66 9.78 -11.09
N THR A 12 -6.27 10.80 -10.48
CA THR A 12 -6.36 12.14 -11.07
C THR A 12 -4.97 12.76 -11.27
N LYS A 13 -4.05 12.64 -10.30
CA LYS A 13 -2.66 13.13 -10.45
C LYS A 13 -1.96 12.49 -11.65
N THR A 14 -2.07 11.16 -11.78
CA THR A 14 -1.48 10.42 -12.91
C THR A 14 -2.07 10.88 -14.23
N SER A 15 -3.39 11.01 -14.36
CA SER A 15 -4.03 11.48 -15.62
C SER A 15 -3.54 12.88 -16.03
N ILE A 16 -3.36 13.81 -15.09
CA ILE A 16 -2.84 15.14 -15.38
C ILE A 16 -1.40 15.08 -15.92
N ILE A 17 -0.56 14.22 -15.34
CA ILE A 17 0.81 14.03 -15.80
C ILE A 17 0.84 13.40 -17.19
N LEU A 18 0.01 12.39 -17.44
CA LEU A 18 -0.06 11.74 -18.75
C LEU A 18 -0.60 12.70 -19.83
N GLU A 19 -1.53 13.60 -19.50
CA GLU A 19 -1.94 14.64 -20.44
C GLU A 19 -0.76 15.53 -20.87
N HIS A 20 0.12 15.91 -19.94
CA HIS A 20 1.34 16.64 -20.30
C HIS A 20 2.29 15.81 -21.18
N LEU A 21 2.50 14.53 -20.85
CA LEU A 21 3.52 13.68 -21.49
C LEU A 21 3.06 13.11 -22.84
N GLU A 22 1.86 12.54 -22.90
CA GLU A 22 1.33 11.84 -24.08
C GLU A 22 0.80 12.84 -25.12
N GLN A 23 0.09 13.86 -24.67
CA GLN A 23 -0.50 14.88 -25.56
C GLN A 23 0.43 16.09 -25.74
N GLN A 24 1.62 16.08 -25.14
CA GLN A 24 2.63 17.14 -25.20
C GLN A 24 2.09 18.52 -24.80
N VAL A 25 1.10 18.55 -23.89
CA VAL A 25 0.45 19.80 -23.47
C VAL A 25 1.42 20.64 -22.62
N PRO A 26 1.65 21.93 -22.92
CA PRO A 26 2.55 22.76 -22.13
C PRO A 26 2.16 22.83 -20.64
N VAL A 27 3.16 22.87 -19.75
CA VAL A 27 2.94 22.94 -18.28
C VAL A 27 2.05 24.12 -17.89
N ALA A 28 2.20 25.27 -18.55
CA ALA A 28 1.35 26.44 -18.29
C ALA A 28 -0.13 26.15 -18.58
N THR A 29 -0.42 25.45 -19.68
CA THR A 29 -1.79 25.05 -20.05
C THR A 29 -2.37 24.07 -19.04
N ILE A 30 -1.58 23.09 -18.57
CA ILE A 30 -1.98 22.16 -17.51
C ILE A 30 -2.29 22.90 -16.20
N CYS A 31 -1.39 23.78 -15.76
CA CYS A 31 -1.57 24.55 -14.53
C CYS A 31 -2.84 25.40 -14.56
N ASN A 32 -3.11 26.05 -15.70
CA ASN A 32 -4.32 26.85 -15.90
C ASN A 32 -5.59 25.98 -15.95
N LYS A 33 -5.57 24.88 -16.72
CA LYS A 33 -6.70 23.95 -16.87
C LYS A 33 -7.13 23.34 -15.54
N TYR A 34 -6.16 22.89 -14.75
CA TYR A 34 -6.42 22.19 -13.48
C TYR A 34 -6.42 23.10 -12.25
N GLN A 35 -6.14 24.39 -12.43
CA GLN A 35 -6.02 25.38 -11.36
C GLN A 35 -5.01 24.92 -10.29
N ILE A 36 -3.83 24.48 -10.75
CA ILE A 36 -2.73 24.02 -9.89
C ILE A 36 -1.50 24.90 -10.08
N SER A 37 -0.73 25.08 -9.01
CA SER A 37 0.53 25.81 -9.11
C SER A 37 1.58 25.01 -9.88
N ARG A 38 2.51 25.71 -10.54
CA ARG A 38 3.67 25.09 -11.20
C ARG A 38 4.50 24.23 -10.25
N HIS A 39 4.65 24.67 -9.00
CA HIS A 39 5.38 23.92 -7.98
C HIS A 39 4.70 22.58 -7.65
N LEU A 40 3.36 22.57 -7.50
CA LEU A 40 2.61 21.36 -7.21
C LEU A 40 2.70 20.35 -8.37
N PHE A 41 2.56 20.83 -9.62
CA PHE A 41 2.73 19.99 -10.81
C PHE A 41 4.15 19.40 -10.89
N ALA A 42 5.18 20.23 -10.67
CA ALA A 42 6.57 19.77 -10.70
C ALA A 42 6.85 18.71 -9.63
N TYR A 43 6.28 18.88 -8.42
CA TYR A 43 6.35 17.87 -7.37
C TYR A 43 5.71 16.54 -7.81
N TRP A 44 4.51 16.57 -8.40
CA TRP A 44 3.86 15.36 -8.88
C TRP A 44 4.63 14.69 -10.02
N MET A 45 5.16 15.48 -10.97
CA MET A 45 5.99 14.97 -12.06
C MET A 45 7.23 14.23 -11.52
N LYS A 46 7.92 14.81 -10.55
CA LYS A 46 9.08 14.19 -9.90
C LYS A 46 8.71 12.88 -9.20
N GLU A 47 7.62 12.89 -8.44
CA GLU A 47 7.12 11.69 -7.75
C GLU A 47 6.70 10.59 -8.73
N PHE A 48 6.06 10.95 -9.84
CA PHE A 48 5.66 10.02 -10.89
C PHE A 48 6.89 9.41 -11.56
N GLN A 49 7.84 10.22 -12.02
CA GLN A 49 9.08 9.72 -12.64
C GLN A 49 9.84 8.77 -11.70
N ALA A 50 9.89 9.07 -10.40
CA ALA A 50 10.58 8.26 -9.42
C ALA A 50 9.89 6.91 -9.11
N LYS A 51 8.61 6.74 -9.47
CA LYS A 51 7.82 5.55 -9.09
C LYS A 51 7.20 4.83 -10.29
N ALA A 52 7.14 5.45 -11.46
CA ALA A 52 6.46 4.91 -12.64
C ALA A 52 7.08 3.59 -13.11
N TYR A 53 8.41 3.43 -13.00
CA TYR A 53 9.09 2.19 -13.37
C TYR A 53 8.56 0.96 -12.62
N LYS A 54 8.05 1.15 -11.39
CA LYS A 54 7.53 0.06 -10.55
C LYS A 54 6.31 -0.62 -11.16
N VAL A 55 5.63 0.01 -12.11
CA VAL A 55 4.53 -0.63 -12.86
C VAL A 55 5.04 -1.78 -13.73
N PHE A 56 6.29 -1.70 -14.17
CA PHE A 56 6.94 -2.73 -14.98
C PHE A 56 7.76 -3.72 -14.15
N ASP A 57 8.00 -3.42 -12.87
CA ASP A 57 8.54 -4.37 -11.91
C ASP A 57 7.49 -5.47 -11.67
N THR A 58 7.52 -6.49 -12.51
CA THR A 58 6.58 -7.62 -12.49
C THR A 58 6.82 -8.46 -11.25
N GLU A 59 5.92 -8.35 -10.26
CA GLU A 59 5.49 -9.36 -9.27
C GLU A 59 6.54 -10.22 -8.51
N ARG A 60 7.85 -10.01 -8.67
CA ARG A 60 8.85 -10.76 -7.90
C ARG A 60 8.77 -10.42 -6.40
N GLN A 61 8.40 -9.18 -6.07
CA GLN A 61 8.02 -8.82 -4.70
C GLN A 61 6.69 -9.46 -4.30
N SER A 62 5.66 -9.43 -5.17
CA SER A 62 4.34 -10.04 -4.91
C SER A 62 4.45 -11.52 -4.54
N LYS A 63 5.18 -12.34 -5.29
CA LYS A 63 5.28 -13.78 -4.99
C LYS A 63 6.00 -14.06 -3.67
N LYS A 64 7.11 -13.35 -3.39
CA LYS A 64 7.84 -13.50 -2.12
C LYS A 64 7.00 -13.02 -0.95
N GLU A 65 6.32 -11.88 -1.10
CA GLU A 65 5.50 -11.28 -0.05
C GLU A 65 4.21 -12.08 0.20
N GLN A 66 3.61 -12.64 -0.85
CA GLN A 66 2.50 -13.57 -0.75
C GLN A 66 2.92 -14.87 -0.08
N HIS A 67 4.07 -15.44 -0.47
CA HIS A 67 4.64 -16.61 0.18
C HIS A 67 4.91 -16.36 1.67
N LEU A 68 5.52 -15.22 2.02
CA LEU A 68 5.75 -14.84 3.41
C LEU A 68 4.44 -14.64 4.19
N LYS A 69 3.38 -14.08 3.56
CA LYS A 69 2.05 -13.97 4.19
C LYS A 69 1.44 -15.35 4.45
N ASP A 70 1.55 -16.27 3.49
CA ASP A 70 1.02 -17.62 3.60
C ASP A 70 1.78 -18.43 4.67
N GLU A 71 3.11 -18.33 4.71
CA GLU A 71 3.93 -18.90 5.78
C GLU A 71 3.58 -18.32 7.14
N ASN A 72 3.44 -16.99 7.25
CA ASN A 72 3.08 -16.34 8.51
C ASN A 72 1.71 -16.81 9.01
N LYS A 73 0.75 -16.99 8.11
CA LYS A 73 -0.58 -17.53 8.43
C LYS A 73 -0.49 -18.97 8.91
N LYS A 74 0.31 -19.82 8.25
CA LYS A 74 0.56 -21.21 8.65
C LYS A 74 1.20 -21.28 10.05
N LEU A 75 2.24 -20.49 10.28
CA LEU A 75 2.94 -20.44 11.57
C LEU A 75 2.03 -19.99 12.71
N LYS A 76 1.22 -18.94 12.50
CA LYS A 76 0.23 -18.49 13.49
C LYS A 76 -0.78 -19.56 13.87
N ARG A 77 -1.23 -20.37 12.89
CA ARG A 77 -2.13 -21.49 13.13
C ARG A 77 -1.48 -22.57 13.99
N ILE A 78 -0.26 -22.99 13.65
CA ILE A 78 0.48 -23.99 14.41
C ILE A 78 0.71 -23.51 15.85
N ILE A 79 1.09 -22.25 16.04
CA ILE A 79 1.26 -21.66 17.38
C ILE A 79 -0.05 -21.71 18.17
N ALA A 80 -1.19 -21.38 17.55
CA ALA A 80 -2.48 -21.44 18.22
C ALA A 80 -2.85 -22.88 18.62
N GLU A 81 -2.65 -23.85 17.73
CA GLU A 81 -2.90 -25.27 17.98
C GLU A 81 -2.03 -25.78 19.16
N LEU A 82 -0.72 -25.51 19.12
CA LEU A 82 0.21 -25.88 20.20
C LEU A 82 -0.13 -25.18 21.53
N THR A 83 -0.55 -23.92 21.49
CA THR A 83 -0.93 -23.18 22.71
C THR A 83 -2.17 -23.78 23.36
N ILE A 84 -3.14 -24.23 22.56
CA ILE A 84 -4.35 -24.90 23.08
C ILE A 84 -3.97 -26.23 23.72
N GLU A 85 -3.11 -27.01 23.05
CA GLU A 85 -2.65 -28.31 23.54
C GLU A 85 -1.89 -28.16 24.88
N LEU A 86 -0.95 -27.22 24.97
CA LEU A 86 -0.24 -26.92 26.22
C LEU A 86 -1.19 -26.57 27.37
N LYS A 87 -2.16 -25.67 27.13
CA LYS A 87 -3.15 -25.29 28.15
C LYS A 87 -4.01 -26.48 28.58
N LYS A 88 -4.31 -27.40 27.67
CA LYS A 88 -5.09 -28.60 27.99
C LYS A 88 -4.27 -29.52 28.90
N THR A 89 -2.99 -29.75 28.60
CA THR A 89 -2.10 -30.55 29.43
C THR A 89 -1.90 -29.93 30.81
N GLU A 90 -1.69 -28.62 30.91
CA GLU A 90 -1.60 -27.90 32.19
C GLU A 90 -2.89 -28.06 33.01
N TYR A 91 -4.05 -27.96 32.37
CA TYR A 91 -5.33 -28.16 33.05
C TYR A 91 -5.51 -29.59 33.56
N GLU A 92 -5.09 -30.60 32.79
CA GLU A 92 -5.17 -32.01 33.18
C GLU A 92 -4.25 -32.31 34.38
N LEU A 93 -3.01 -31.82 34.36
CA LEU A 93 -2.05 -31.98 35.47
C LEU A 93 -2.55 -31.33 36.76
N ASN A 94 -3.04 -30.09 36.69
CA ASN A 94 -3.56 -29.39 37.87
C ASN A 94 -4.79 -30.08 38.47
N LYS A 95 -5.52 -30.87 37.68
CA LYS A 95 -6.71 -31.61 38.13
C LYS A 95 -6.37 -32.90 38.86
N GLU A 96 -5.20 -33.49 38.57
CA GLU A 96 -4.68 -34.67 39.27
C GLU A 96 -4.09 -34.30 40.64
N ASP A 97 -3.57 -33.09 40.81
CA ASP A 97 -3.05 -32.59 42.10
C ASP A 97 -4.15 -32.22 43.11
N ASP A 98 -5.39 -31.99 42.65
CA ASP A 98 -6.57 -31.63 43.47
C ASP A 98 -7.39 -32.86 43.95
N LEU A 99 -6.98 -34.09 43.61
CA LEU A 99 -7.66 -35.37 43.88
C LEU A 99 -6.89 -36.26 44.87
#